data_AF-A0A920AQB1-F1
#
_entry.id   AF-A0A920AQB1-F1
#
_cell.length_a   1.000
_cell.length_b   1.000
_cell.length_c   1.000
_cell.angle_alpha   90.00
_cell.angle_beta   90.00
_cell.angle_gamma   90.00
#
_symmetry.space_group_name_H-M   'P 1'
#
loop_
_entity.id
_entity.type
_entity.pdbx_description
1 polymer ?
#
loop_
_entity_poly.entity_id
_entity_poly.type
_entity_poly.pdbx_seq_one_letter_code
_entity_poly.pdbx_strand_id
1 'polypeptide(L)'
;MDEENEWFYNAKSKTVYLWAPKGRHPRGFEIRGKTQSYAFDIQNSSHIKIQGINFFGTTFNTYESNNITIENCNFKYPSYSKRMLNDLSQIKVTSMLMKKNESEAFNIIRNCKFEYMDGPVINMNGSNNIVENNYMHSIDYSCTFRGGYTINMLRSTDLLFRRNTVHTAGASEMYKAGARNTIELNNLSRSGYLQNDGSLIQISAKEQDQSQTRYNWVHNSVKIGLRFDNSNLPNSRWGENGSMHHNVAWKTDRVFFKGDKHFIYNNLSFDNRLNDLIVSSKVSIQGRNYETITRNNISNKFSGHRTRPGKDYPVPGIVDHNWSGNFKNADIRSQLRDPDNLDFRPKKDSELIDNGALIEGKEILYLGKAPDIGPYEFGDINYWIPGFQDKIASTPVPPNESKTVKTDADLMWLKAYKADTSDIYFGEDFNNVKNASKNSPEYKGNQKKQYLFSWKTKHWKNLLLENRWNNQK
;
A
#
# COMPACT_ATOMS: atom_id res chain seq x y z
N MET A 1 16.11 14.92 30.50
CA MET A 1 15.23 15.73 29.65
C MET A 1 16.04 16.96 29.31
N ASP A 2 16.38 17.11 28.05
CA ASP A 2 17.22 18.19 27.51
C ASP A 2 16.53 18.99 26.40
N GLU A 3 15.35 18.55 25.92
CA GLU A 3 14.57 19.25 24.89
C GLU A 3 13.06 19.34 25.20
N GLU A 4 12.37 20.27 24.53
CA GLU A 4 10.90 20.42 24.65
C GLU A 4 10.14 19.18 24.15
N ASN A 5 9.02 18.86 24.81
CA ASN A 5 8.17 17.67 24.60
C ASN A 5 8.77 16.35 25.10
N GLU A 6 9.97 16.35 25.67
CA GLU A 6 10.47 15.19 26.39
C GLU A 6 9.76 14.97 27.73
N TRP A 7 9.65 13.72 28.13
CA TRP A 7 9.10 13.32 29.42
C TRP A 7 9.90 12.17 30.02
N PHE A 8 9.89 12.07 31.35
CA PHE A 8 10.59 11.04 32.09
C PHE A 8 9.75 10.58 33.29
N TYR A 9 9.68 9.27 33.52
CA TYR A 9 9.05 8.72 34.72
C TYR A 9 10.12 8.23 35.69
N ASN A 10 10.14 8.84 36.88
CA ASN A 10 10.96 8.36 37.98
C ASN A 10 10.19 7.28 38.77
N ALA A 11 10.58 6.02 38.59
CA ALA A 11 9.94 4.89 39.25
C ALA A 11 10.07 4.89 40.79
N LYS A 12 11.13 5.49 41.35
CA LYS A 12 11.36 5.57 42.80
C LYS A 12 10.40 6.57 43.46
N SER A 13 10.26 7.77 42.88
CA SER A 13 9.38 8.81 43.41
C SER A 13 7.94 8.73 42.87
N LYS A 14 7.69 7.86 41.89
CA LYS A 14 6.42 7.76 41.12
C LYS A 14 6.01 9.10 40.48
N THR A 15 6.99 9.86 40.00
CA THR A 15 6.78 11.20 39.43
C THR A 15 7.02 11.18 37.93
N VAL A 16 6.09 11.77 37.16
CA VAL A 16 6.29 12.08 35.74
C VAL A 16 6.78 13.52 35.63
N TYR A 17 7.93 13.70 34.99
CA TYR A 17 8.47 14.98 34.57
C TYR A 17 8.16 15.19 33.09
N LEU A 18 7.77 16.41 32.71
CA LEU A 18 7.46 16.80 31.34
C LEU A 18 8.08 18.17 31.08
N TRP A 19 8.90 18.28 30.03
CA TRP A 19 9.33 19.58 29.51
C TRP A 19 8.27 20.12 28.57
N ALA A 20 7.37 20.94 29.09
CA ALA A 20 6.28 21.51 28.31
C ALA A 20 6.79 22.56 27.28
N PRO A 21 6.19 22.62 26.07
CA PRO A 21 6.71 23.44 24.99
C PRO A 21 6.53 24.95 25.23
N LYS A 22 7.48 25.73 24.73
CA LYS A 22 7.57 27.19 24.83
C LYS A 22 7.62 27.69 26.27
N GLY A 23 8.25 26.94 27.17
CA GLY A 23 8.33 27.27 28.60
C GLY A 23 6.96 27.39 29.30
N ARG A 24 5.89 26.87 28.69
CA ARG A 24 4.53 26.99 29.25
C ARG A 24 4.34 26.05 30.42
N HIS A 25 3.50 26.45 31.37
CA HIS A 25 3.17 25.61 32.52
C HIS A 25 2.35 24.38 32.08
N PRO A 26 2.66 23.15 32.57
CA PRO A 26 1.96 21.91 32.15
C PRO A 26 0.44 21.92 32.35
N ARG A 27 -0.07 22.68 33.33
CA ARG A 27 -1.53 22.85 33.59
C ARG A 27 -2.33 23.38 32.39
N GLY A 28 -1.68 24.04 31.43
CA GLY A 28 -2.33 24.51 30.20
C GLY A 28 -2.51 23.43 29.12
N PHE A 29 -2.06 22.19 29.38
CA PHE A 29 -2.11 21.09 28.42
C PHE A 29 -2.98 19.95 28.94
N GLU A 30 -3.65 19.26 28.01
CA GLU A 30 -4.28 17.99 28.30
C GLU A 30 -3.24 16.87 28.30
N ILE A 31 -2.89 16.36 29.47
CA ILE A 31 -1.90 15.30 29.64
C ILE A 31 -2.65 14.00 29.94
N ARG A 32 -2.45 12.99 29.08
CA ARG A 32 -3.08 11.67 29.22
C ARG A 32 -2.00 10.58 29.27
N GLY A 33 -2.22 9.55 30.09
CA GLY A 33 -1.35 8.38 30.19
C GLY A 33 -2.12 7.09 29.92
N LYS A 34 -1.45 6.13 29.27
CA LYS A 34 -2.00 4.78 29.04
C LYS A 34 -1.97 3.96 30.33
N THR A 35 -3.13 3.47 30.78
CA THR A 35 -3.26 2.63 32.00
C THR A 35 -3.64 1.18 31.70
N GLN A 36 -4.17 0.89 30.51
CA GLN A 36 -4.55 -0.46 30.07
C GLN A 36 -4.05 -0.75 28.64
N SER A 37 -3.76 -2.02 28.36
CA SER A 37 -3.32 -2.43 27.01
C SER A 37 -4.48 -2.67 26.06
N TYR A 38 -5.48 -3.43 26.52
CA TYR A 38 -6.65 -3.83 25.73
C TYR A 38 -7.93 -3.26 26.35
N ALA A 39 -8.77 -2.65 25.54
CA ALA A 39 -10.15 -2.30 25.90
C ALA A 39 -11.09 -3.47 25.69
N PHE A 40 -10.80 -4.33 24.71
CA PHE A 40 -11.47 -5.59 24.48
C PHE A 40 -10.43 -6.70 24.39
N ASP A 41 -10.59 -7.72 25.23
CA ASP A 41 -9.80 -8.95 25.19
C ASP A 41 -10.77 -10.12 24.97
N ILE A 42 -10.94 -10.51 23.70
CA ILE A 42 -11.96 -11.44 23.24
C ILE A 42 -11.34 -12.83 23.12
N GLN A 43 -11.92 -13.81 23.81
CA GLN A 43 -11.38 -15.16 23.92
C GLN A 43 -12.46 -16.17 23.57
N ASN A 44 -12.16 -17.17 22.74
CA ASN A 44 -13.06 -18.31 22.45
C ASN A 44 -14.50 -17.91 22.08
N SER A 45 -14.63 -16.82 21.32
CA SER A 45 -15.92 -16.18 21.01
C SER A 45 -16.11 -16.01 19.51
N SER A 46 -17.36 -15.91 19.06
CA SER A 46 -17.70 -15.67 17.66
C SER A 46 -18.81 -14.63 17.48
N HIS A 47 -18.94 -14.10 16.26
CA HIS A 47 -20.02 -13.19 15.84
C HIS A 47 -20.12 -11.88 16.65
N ILE A 48 -18.97 -11.30 16.99
CA ILE A 48 -18.91 -10.00 17.68
C ILE A 48 -18.62 -8.89 16.67
N LYS A 49 -19.36 -7.79 16.75
CA LYS A 49 -19.11 -6.57 15.99
C LYS A 49 -18.79 -5.40 16.92
N ILE A 50 -17.63 -4.79 16.73
CA ILE A 50 -17.23 -3.54 17.38
C ILE A 50 -17.19 -2.46 16.30
N GLN A 51 -18.03 -1.44 16.44
CA GLN A 51 -18.21 -0.43 15.40
C GLN A 51 -18.23 1.00 15.96
N GLY A 52 -17.56 1.92 15.26
CA GLY A 52 -17.69 3.37 15.53
C GLY A 52 -17.00 3.86 16.80
N ILE A 53 -16.03 3.10 17.33
CA ILE A 53 -15.34 3.43 18.58
C ILE A 53 -14.01 4.16 18.30
N ASN A 54 -13.76 5.21 19.09
CA ASN A 54 -12.47 5.89 19.15
C ASN A 54 -11.64 5.35 20.32
N PHE A 55 -10.60 4.58 20.03
CA PHE A 55 -9.63 4.08 20.99
C PHE A 55 -8.50 5.10 21.16
N PHE A 56 -8.17 5.42 22.42
CA PHE A 56 -7.03 6.25 22.76
C PHE A 56 -6.14 5.53 23.77
N GLY A 57 -4.86 5.36 23.45
CA GLY A 57 -3.92 4.72 24.38
C GLY A 57 -4.28 3.26 24.69
N THR A 58 -5.03 2.57 23.85
CA THR A 58 -5.50 1.19 24.04
C THR A 58 -5.90 0.56 22.71
N THR A 59 -6.00 -0.77 22.67
CA THR A 59 -6.37 -1.52 21.47
C THR A 59 -7.27 -2.71 21.83
N PHE A 60 -7.45 -3.66 20.92
CA PHE A 60 -8.13 -4.92 21.16
C PHE A 60 -7.20 -6.11 20.93
N ASN A 61 -7.56 -7.24 21.56
CA ASN A 61 -6.98 -8.55 21.31
C ASN A 61 -8.11 -9.55 21.05
N THR A 62 -7.93 -10.43 20.07
CA THR A 62 -8.76 -11.62 19.91
C THR A 62 -7.90 -12.87 19.86
N TYR A 63 -8.35 -13.95 20.52
CA TYR A 63 -7.68 -15.24 20.50
C TYR A 63 -8.69 -16.39 20.46
N GLU A 64 -8.44 -17.36 19.56
CA GLU A 64 -9.34 -18.49 19.27
C GLU A 64 -10.78 -18.00 18.97
N SER A 65 -10.87 -16.95 18.15
CA SER A 65 -12.11 -16.25 17.86
C SER A 65 -12.30 -16.03 16.37
N ASN A 66 -13.53 -16.27 15.89
CA ASN A 66 -13.90 -16.17 14.48
C ASN A 66 -15.11 -15.24 14.29
N ASN A 67 -15.35 -14.80 13.05
CA ASN A 67 -16.45 -13.91 12.70
C ASN A 67 -16.48 -12.61 13.54
N ILE A 68 -15.31 -12.11 13.92
CA ILE A 68 -15.15 -10.84 14.63
C ILE A 68 -14.99 -9.71 13.62
N THR A 69 -15.80 -8.66 13.76
CA THR A 69 -15.75 -7.48 12.89
C THR A 69 -15.38 -6.23 13.68
N ILE A 70 -14.31 -5.56 13.27
CA ILE A 70 -13.89 -4.24 13.75
C ILE A 70 -14.11 -3.25 12.60
N GLU A 71 -15.05 -2.32 12.75
CA GLU A 71 -15.49 -1.47 11.63
C GLU A 71 -15.65 0.01 12.01
N ASN A 72 -15.22 0.94 11.16
CA ASN A 72 -15.38 2.39 11.38
C ASN A 72 -14.75 2.88 12.71
N CYS A 73 -13.66 2.26 13.17
CA CYS A 73 -13.00 2.59 14.43
C CYS A 73 -11.72 3.40 14.20
N ASN A 74 -11.37 4.27 15.15
CA ASN A 74 -10.10 5.01 15.13
C ASN A 74 -9.23 4.58 16.31
N PHE A 75 -7.96 4.28 16.05
CA PHE A 75 -6.99 3.82 17.04
C PHE A 75 -5.84 4.81 17.11
N LYS A 76 -5.85 5.67 18.13
CA LYS A 76 -4.77 6.60 18.40
C LYS A 76 -3.92 6.07 19.56
N TYR A 77 -2.63 5.94 19.35
CA TYR A 77 -1.70 5.37 20.34
C TYR A 77 -2.04 3.94 20.83
N PRO A 78 -2.37 2.99 19.93
CA PRO A 78 -2.89 1.68 20.34
C PRO A 78 -1.90 0.85 21.18
N SER A 79 -0.65 0.77 20.72
CA SER A 79 0.38 -0.13 21.22
C SER A 79 1.64 0.65 21.59
N TYR A 80 2.17 0.43 22.79
CA TYR A 80 3.41 1.04 23.28
C TYR A 80 4.20 0.09 24.16
N SER A 81 5.53 0.14 24.06
CA SER A 81 6.42 -0.55 24.99
C SER A 81 6.30 0.03 26.40
N LYS A 82 6.58 -0.81 27.41
CA LYS A 82 6.60 -0.42 28.83
C LYS A 82 8.00 -0.15 29.35
N ARG A 83 8.95 0.14 28.46
CA ARG A 83 10.37 0.32 28.81
C ARG A 83 10.63 1.45 29.80
N MET A 84 9.85 2.53 29.74
CA MET A 84 9.92 3.62 30.73
C MET A 84 9.52 3.16 32.15
N LEU A 85 8.84 2.01 32.28
CA LEU A 85 8.53 1.35 33.55
C LEU A 85 9.54 0.24 33.89
N ASN A 86 10.67 0.17 33.18
CA ASN A 86 11.67 -0.90 33.28
C ASN A 86 11.11 -2.31 32.98
N ASP A 87 10.05 -2.38 32.17
CA ASP A 87 9.44 -3.63 31.71
C ASP A 87 9.87 -3.90 30.25
N LEU A 88 10.66 -4.96 30.08
CA LEU A 88 11.20 -5.41 28.80
C LEU A 88 10.34 -6.51 28.14
N SER A 89 9.15 -6.79 28.69
CA SER A 89 8.23 -7.75 28.08
C SER A 89 7.81 -7.29 26.69
N GLN A 90 7.40 -8.27 25.87
CA GLN A 90 6.94 -7.99 24.52
C GLN A 90 5.77 -7.00 24.54
N ILE A 91 5.79 -6.06 23.59
CA ILE A 91 4.72 -5.08 23.41
C ILE A 91 3.39 -5.81 23.18
N LYS A 92 2.37 -5.44 23.93
CA LYS A 92 0.98 -5.86 23.71
C LYS A 92 0.42 -5.07 22.53
N VAL A 93 0.23 -5.75 21.40
CA VAL A 93 -0.16 -5.15 20.11
C VAL A 93 -1.59 -5.53 19.76
N THR A 94 -2.20 -4.83 18.81
CA THR A 94 -3.46 -5.27 18.20
C THR A 94 -3.28 -6.65 17.56
N SER A 95 -4.14 -7.60 17.90
CA SER A 95 -4.02 -8.97 17.38
C SER A 95 -5.35 -9.66 17.18
N MET A 96 -5.38 -10.53 16.16
CA MET A 96 -6.47 -11.47 15.91
C MET A 96 -5.88 -12.83 15.59
N LEU A 97 -5.78 -13.70 16.59
CA LEU A 97 -5.00 -14.94 16.49
C LEU A 97 -5.85 -16.20 16.72
N MET A 98 -5.57 -17.22 15.93
CA MET A 98 -5.99 -18.60 16.07
C MET A 98 -4.79 -19.43 16.52
N LYS A 99 -5.03 -20.40 17.40
CA LYS A 99 -4.04 -21.37 17.89
C LYS A 99 -3.51 -22.23 16.76
N LYS A 100 -4.41 -22.77 15.93
CA LYS A 100 -4.06 -23.40 14.65
C LYS A 100 -4.15 -22.32 13.58
N ASN A 101 -3.00 -21.94 13.03
CA ASN A 101 -2.89 -20.74 12.20
C ASN A 101 -3.81 -20.75 10.97
N GLU A 102 -4.17 -21.92 10.43
CA GLU A 102 -5.00 -22.04 9.22
C GLU A 102 -6.48 -22.34 9.53
N SER A 103 -6.89 -22.23 10.79
CA SER A 103 -8.31 -22.36 11.15
C SER A 103 -9.15 -21.26 10.50
N GLU A 104 -10.37 -21.61 10.10
CA GLU A 104 -11.35 -20.66 9.60
C GLU A 104 -11.64 -19.58 10.64
N ALA A 105 -11.37 -18.34 10.26
CA ALA A 105 -11.43 -17.18 11.15
C ALA A 105 -12.47 -16.16 10.69
N PHE A 106 -12.58 -15.87 9.39
CA PHE A 106 -13.58 -14.92 8.86
C PHE A 106 -13.60 -13.56 9.59
N ASN A 107 -12.46 -13.12 10.12
CA ASN A 107 -12.35 -11.89 10.88
C ASN A 107 -12.16 -10.69 9.94
N ILE A 108 -12.77 -9.56 10.28
CA ILE A 108 -12.84 -8.38 9.41
C ILE A 108 -12.32 -7.15 10.16
N ILE A 109 -11.41 -6.41 9.54
CA ILE A 109 -11.05 -5.04 9.91
C ILE A 109 -11.34 -4.13 8.72
N ARG A 110 -12.33 -3.27 8.87
CA ARG A 110 -12.82 -2.43 7.78
C ARG A 110 -12.96 -0.96 8.15
N ASN A 111 -12.52 -0.07 7.27
CA ASN A 111 -12.75 1.37 7.42
C ASN A 111 -12.21 1.94 8.76
N CYS A 112 -11.09 1.40 9.24
CA CYS A 112 -10.45 1.82 10.48
C CYS A 112 -9.23 2.71 10.22
N LYS A 113 -8.91 3.57 11.18
CA LYS A 113 -7.67 4.38 11.19
C LYS A 113 -6.76 3.92 12.33
N PHE A 114 -5.48 3.70 12.05
CA PHE A 114 -4.47 3.33 13.05
C PHE A 114 -3.31 4.32 13.00
N GLU A 115 -3.08 5.02 14.11
CA GLU A 115 -2.17 6.15 14.15
C GLU A 115 -1.28 6.12 15.39
N TYR A 116 -0.01 6.45 15.17
CA TYR A 116 0.97 6.73 16.21
C TYR A 116 1.23 5.57 17.18
N MET A 117 1.99 4.55 16.78
CA MET A 117 2.22 3.37 17.63
C MET A 117 3.68 2.93 17.68
N ASP A 118 4.05 2.29 18.78
CA ASP A 118 5.32 1.57 18.95
C ASP A 118 5.02 0.06 18.88
N GLY A 119 5.41 -0.58 17.77
CA GLY A 119 4.99 -1.93 17.33
C GLY A 119 4.14 -1.96 16.04
N PRO A 120 3.78 -3.17 15.54
CA PRO A 120 2.96 -3.34 14.33
C PRO A 120 1.53 -2.83 14.48
N VAL A 121 0.90 -2.55 13.35
CA VAL A 121 -0.54 -2.22 13.29
C VAL A 121 -1.38 -3.40 13.73
N ILE A 122 -1.08 -4.58 13.19
CA ILE A 122 -1.78 -5.82 13.52
C ILE A 122 -0.92 -7.06 13.28
N ASN A 123 -1.07 -8.03 14.19
CA ASN A 123 -0.63 -9.40 14.02
C ASN A 123 -1.85 -10.33 13.88
N MET A 124 -2.04 -10.94 12.71
CA MET A 124 -3.23 -11.71 12.37
C MET A 124 -2.89 -13.03 11.65
N ASN A 125 -3.59 -14.09 12.01
CA ASN A 125 -3.59 -15.38 11.30
C ASN A 125 -5.03 -15.92 11.20
N GLY A 126 -5.22 -17.15 10.77
CA GLY A 126 -6.52 -17.73 10.44
C GLY A 126 -6.84 -17.54 8.96
N SER A 127 -7.79 -18.30 8.45
CA SER A 127 -8.20 -18.22 7.05
C SER A 127 -9.43 -17.34 6.82
N ASN A 128 -9.58 -16.85 5.57
CA ASN A 128 -10.72 -16.09 5.09
C ASN A 128 -10.94 -14.73 5.79
N ASN A 129 -9.87 -14.15 6.30
CA ASN A 129 -9.89 -12.84 6.93
C ASN A 129 -9.94 -11.71 5.89
N ILE A 130 -10.42 -10.54 6.30
CA ILE A 130 -10.50 -9.33 5.46
C ILE A 130 -9.90 -8.14 6.20
N VAL A 131 -8.94 -7.46 5.57
CA VAL A 131 -8.41 -6.18 6.01
C VAL A 131 -8.60 -5.18 4.88
N GLU A 132 -9.62 -4.34 5.01
CA GLU A 132 -10.16 -3.56 3.91
C GLU A 132 -10.38 -2.07 4.22
N ASN A 133 -10.04 -1.20 3.28
CA ASN A 133 -10.30 0.23 3.37
C ASN A 133 -9.78 0.86 4.65
N ASN A 134 -8.55 0.56 5.09
CA ASN A 134 -7.98 1.14 6.31
C ASN A 134 -6.90 2.18 6.01
N TYR A 135 -6.75 3.14 6.91
CA TYR A 135 -5.69 4.16 6.87
C TYR A 135 -4.72 3.96 8.03
N MET A 136 -3.43 3.80 7.76
CA MET A 136 -2.45 3.40 8.78
C MET A 136 -1.15 4.21 8.63
N HIS A 137 -0.73 4.89 9.69
CA HIS A 137 0.54 5.62 9.64
C HIS A 137 1.21 5.92 10.98
N SER A 138 2.48 6.37 10.88
CA SER A 138 3.34 6.68 12.02
C SER A 138 3.50 5.42 12.89
N ILE A 139 4.07 4.39 12.27
CA ILE A 139 4.09 3.01 12.76
C ILE A 139 5.49 2.61 13.17
N ASP A 140 5.60 2.04 14.36
CA ASP A 140 6.76 1.37 14.93
C ASP A 140 8.06 2.19 14.91
N TYR A 141 8.11 3.25 15.74
CA TYR A 141 9.28 4.12 15.83
C TYR A 141 10.45 3.53 16.61
N SER A 142 10.26 2.41 17.33
CA SER A 142 11.38 1.73 17.99
C SER A 142 11.86 0.50 17.23
N CYS A 143 10.98 -0.14 16.43
CA CYS A 143 11.28 -1.37 15.72
C CYS A 143 11.77 -2.51 16.63
N THR A 144 11.27 -2.52 17.86
CA THR A 144 11.65 -3.50 18.89
C THR A 144 10.64 -4.63 19.08
N PHE A 145 9.49 -4.56 18.40
CA PHE A 145 8.62 -5.72 18.32
C PHE A 145 9.30 -6.80 17.47
N ARG A 146 9.02 -8.07 17.77
CA ARG A 146 9.62 -9.19 17.04
C ARG A 146 9.17 -9.21 15.57
N GLY A 147 10.05 -9.67 14.69
CA GLY A 147 9.68 -10.12 13.34
C GLY A 147 9.74 -9.08 12.23
N GLY A 148 10.02 -7.81 12.54
CA GLY A 148 10.37 -6.77 11.55
C GLY A 148 9.26 -6.34 10.59
N TYR A 149 7.99 -6.57 10.96
CA TYR A 149 6.83 -6.28 10.12
C TYR A 149 5.97 -5.14 10.67
N THR A 150 5.35 -4.38 9.77
CA THR A 150 4.31 -3.38 10.09
C THR A 150 2.93 -4.04 10.19
N ILE A 151 2.64 -4.96 9.27
CA ILE A 151 1.40 -5.74 9.20
C ILE A 151 1.80 -7.19 8.96
N ASN A 152 1.46 -8.09 9.89
CA ASN A 152 1.78 -9.51 9.78
C ASN A 152 0.54 -10.34 9.49
N MET A 153 0.56 -11.00 8.33
CA MET A 153 -0.42 -11.96 7.86
C MET A 153 0.19 -13.34 7.62
N LEU A 154 1.41 -13.60 8.10
CA LEU A 154 2.04 -14.93 7.97
C LEU A 154 1.09 -16.00 8.52
N ARG A 155 0.92 -17.08 7.75
CA ARG A 155 0.02 -18.19 8.09
C ARG A 155 -1.45 -17.77 8.20
N SER A 156 -1.82 -16.61 7.65
CA SER A 156 -3.20 -16.32 7.28
C SER A 156 -3.40 -16.74 5.84
N THR A 157 -4.39 -17.60 5.62
CA THR A 157 -4.62 -18.22 4.32
C THR A 157 -5.89 -17.68 3.67
N ASP A 158 -5.88 -17.43 2.37
CA ASP A 158 -7.06 -16.91 1.65
C ASP A 158 -7.55 -15.54 2.22
N LEU A 159 -6.64 -14.71 2.76
CA LEU A 159 -6.96 -13.38 3.28
C LEU A 159 -7.03 -12.35 2.14
N LEU A 160 -7.98 -11.43 2.27
CA LEU A 160 -8.10 -10.25 1.40
C LEU A 160 -7.51 -9.00 2.08
N PHE A 161 -6.45 -8.44 1.50
CA PHE A 161 -5.88 -7.14 1.89
C PHE A 161 -6.14 -6.12 0.79
N ARG A 162 -7.16 -5.26 0.99
CA ARG A 162 -7.70 -4.41 -0.07
C ARG A 162 -7.91 -2.94 0.29
N ARG A 163 -7.63 -2.01 -0.64
CA ARG A 163 -7.95 -0.57 -0.47
C ARG A 163 -7.34 0.05 0.77
N ASN A 164 -6.19 -0.44 1.24
CA ASN A 164 -5.52 0.15 2.39
C ASN A 164 -4.52 1.22 1.93
N THR A 165 -4.42 2.31 2.68
CA THR A 165 -3.29 3.25 2.58
C THR A 165 -2.41 3.09 3.82
N VAL A 166 -1.14 2.73 3.61
CA VAL A 166 -0.17 2.51 4.69
C VAL A 166 1.09 3.31 4.39
N HIS A 167 1.52 4.16 5.32
CA HIS A 167 2.75 4.92 5.16
C HIS A 167 3.44 5.33 6.45
N THR A 168 4.70 5.75 6.36
CA THR A 168 5.50 6.19 7.51
C THR A 168 5.64 5.06 8.53
N ALA A 169 6.40 4.04 8.16
CA ALA A 169 6.65 2.88 9.00
C ALA A 169 8.15 2.65 9.22
N GLY A 170 8.53 2.30 10.45
CA GLY A 170 9.92 2.00 10.80
C GLY A 170 10.39 0.62 10.31
N ALA A 171 9.51 -0.38 10.39
CA ALA A 171 9.84 -1.78 10.21
C ALA A 171 10.24 -2.15 8.78
N SER A 172 11.04 -3.22 8.63
CA SER A 172 11.63 -3.61 7.34
C SER A 172 10.60 -4.07 6.31
N GLU A 173 9.57 -4.80 6.74
CA GLU A 173 8.52 -5.37 5.89
C GLU A 173 7.19 -4.66 6.19
N MET A 174 6.63 -3.94 5.24
CA MET A 174 5.36 -3.25 5.49
C MET A 174 4.22 -4.26 5.57
N TYR A 175 4.03 -5.07 4.53
CA TYR A 175 3.03 -6.12 4.52
C TYR A 175 3.68 -7.48 4.32
N LYS A 176 3.65 -8.31 5.37
CA LYS A 176 4.13 -9.69 5.33
C LYS A 176 2.98 -10.64 5.06
N ALA A 177 2.90 -11.13 3.83
CA ALA A 177 1.79 -11.96 3.35
C ALA A 177 1.86 -13.41 3.89
N GLY A 178 0.71 -14.00 4.15
CA GLY A 178 0.50 -15.45 4.19
C GLY A 178 0.02 -16.05 2.85
N ALA A 179 -0.23 -17.36 2.85
CA ALA A 179 -0.53 -18.16 1.67
C ALA A 179 -1.85 -17.78 0.98
N ARG A 180 -1.86 -17.81 -0.36
CA ARG A 180 -3.05 -17.57 -1.20
C ARG A 180 -3.78 -16.25 -0.94
N ASN A 181 -3.07 -15.28 -0.35
CA ASN A 181 -3.67 -13.97 -0.10
C ASN A 181 -3.90 -13.22 -1.40
N THR A 182 -5.00 -12.47 -1.44
CA THR A 182 -5.28 -11.47 -2.46
C THR A 182 -4.93 -10.09 -1.90
N ILE A 183 -3.96 -9.43 -2.53
CA ILE A 183 -3.39 -8.15 -2.12
C ILE A 183 -3.67 -7.17 -3.24
N GLU A 184 -4.73 -6.35 -3.09
CA GLU A 184 -5.21 -5.52 -4.19
C GLU A 184 -5.62 -4.10 -3.84
N LEU A 185 -5.44 -3.18 -4.80
CA LEU A 185 -5.88 -1.79 -4.66
C LEU A 185 -5.29 -1.06 -3.44
N ASN A 186 -4.08 -1.41 -2.99
CA ASN A 186 -3.42 -0.75 -1.85
C ASN A 186 -2.45 0.35 -2.31
N ASN A 187 -2.35 1.42 -1.52
CA ASN A 187 -1.36 2.49 -1.68
C ASN A 187 -0.36 2.43 -0.52
N LEU A 188 0.87 2.02 -0.81
CA LEU A 188 1.89 1.70 0.19
C LEU A 188 3.14 2.54 -0.04
N SER A 189 3.59 3.29 0.97
CA SER A 189 4.77 4.16 0.80
C SER A 189 5.56 4.41 2.07
N ARG A 190 6.78 4.96 1.95
CA ARG A 190 7.56 5.46 3.10
C ARG A 190 7.72 4.46 4.24
N SER A 191 8.38 3.33 3.98
CA SER A 191 8.63 2.28 4.98
C SER A 191 10.12 2.02 5.18
N GLY A 192 10.45 1.37 6.31
CA GLY A 192 11.75 0.75 6.53
C GLY A 192 12.85 1.71 6.94
N TYR A 193 12.49 2.81 7.61
CA TYR A 193 13.44 3.83 8.05
C TYR A 193 14.36 3.38 9.19
N LEU A 194 14.01 2.31 9.91
CA LEU A 194 14.70 1.92 11.16
C LEU A 194 15.22 0.47 11.16
N GLN A 195 14.90 -0.34 10.15
CA GLN A 195 15.39 -1.72 10.03
C GLN A 195 15.92 -1.99 8.62
N ASN A 196 16.85 -2.95 8.49
CA ASN A 196 17.42 -3.38 7.21
C ASN A 196 16.61 -4.50 6.53
N ASP A 197 16.89 -4.75 5.25
CA ASP A 197 16.14 -5.70 4.39
C ASP A 197 14.65 -5.35 4.27
N GLY A 198 13.85 -6.18 3.61
CA GLY A 198 12.39 -6.07 3.55
C GLY A 198 11.85 -5.31 2.33
N SER A 199 10.53 -5.31 2.21
CA SER A 199 9.78 -4.72 1.09
C SER A 199 8.43 -4.14 1.56
N LEU A 200 7.80 -3.33 0.71
CA LEU A 200 6.45 -2.86 0.95
C LEU A 200 5.44 -4.02 0.90
N ILE A 201 5.55 -4.89 -0.11
CA ILE A 201 4.83 -6.18 -0.16
C ILE A 201 5.86 -7.31 -0.16
N GLN A 202 5.81 -8.14 0.89
CA GLN A 202 6.74 -9.24 1.15
C GLN A 202 6.00 -10.57 1.10
N ILE A 203 6.33 -11.43 0.13
CA ILE A 203 5.78 -12.79 0.05
C ILE A 203 6.92 -13.80 0.15
N SER A 204 7.01 -14.48 1.29
CA SER A 204 8.07 -15.45 1.57
C SER A 204 7.86 -16.74 0.78
N ALA A 205 8.92 -17.47 0.45
CA ALA A 205 8.88 -18.69 -0.39
C ALA A 205 7.70 -19.66 -0.13
N LYS A 206 7.35 -19.93 1.14
CA LYS A 206 6.25 -20.84 1.49
C LYS A 206 4.85 -20.28 1.20
N GLU A 207 4.73 -18.97 1.04
CA GLU A 207 3.46 -18.24 0.92
C GLU A 207 3.19 -17.81 -0.53
N GLN A 208 4.08 -18.14 -1.48
CA GLN A 208 4.00 -17.66 -2.87
C GLN A 208 2.98 -18.43 -3.71
N ASP A 209 2.79 -19.73 -3.46
CA ASP A 209 1.89 -20.57 -4.24
C ASP A 209 0.48 -19.97 -4.26
N GLN A 210 -0.04 -19.75 -5.47
CA GLN A 210 -1.36 -19.18 -5.75
C GLN A 210 -1.62 -17.77 -5.18
N SER A 211 -0.61 -17.09 -4.63
CA SER A 211 -0.73 -15.69 -4.17
C SER A 211 -1.11 -14.76 -5.33
N GLN A 212 -1.99 -13.79 -5.05
CA GLN A 212 -2.41 -12.77 -6.02
C GLN A 212 -2.05 -11.37 -5.51
N THR A 213 -1.17 -10.67 -6.21
CA THR A 213 -0.81 -9.27 -5.89
C THR A 213 -1.05 -8.40 -7.10
N ARG A 214 -2.04 -7.50 -7.03
CA ARG A 214 -2.51 -6.76 -8.19
C ARG A 214 -3.07 -5.37 -7.93
N TYR A 215 -2.98 -4.48 -8.91
CA TYR A 215 -3.60 -3.14 -8.83
C TYR A 215 -3.11 -2.31 -7.63
N ASN A 216 -1.89 -2.54 -7.14
CA ASN A 216 -1.31 -1.78 -6.03
C ASN A 216 -0.40 -0.66 -6.55
N TRP A 217 -0.33 0.44 -5.81
CA TRP A 217 0.71 1.44 -5.94
C TRP A 217 1.69 1.31 -4.78
N VAL A 218 2.96 1.06 -5.08
CA VAL A 218 4.03 0.98 -4.08
C VAL A 218 5.11 2.00 -4.41
N HIS A 219 5.36 2.97 -3.52
CA HIS A 219 6.17 4.11 -3.92
C HIS A 219 6.89 4.86 -2.80
N ASN A 220 7.82 5.74 -3.19
CA ASN A 220 8.54 6.67 -2.30
C ASN A 220 9.03 5.98 -1.01
N SER A 221 9.81 4.92 -1.16
CA SER A 221 10.25 4.09 -0.04
C SER A 221 11.73 3.74 -0.19
N VAL A 222 12.45 3.68 0.93
CA VAL A 222 13.84 3.22 0.96
C VAL A 222 13.95 1.69 0.81
N LYS A 223 12.81 1.00 0.77
CA LYS A 223 12.69 -0.46 0.63
C LYS A 223 12.30 -0.90 -0.76
N ILE A 224 12.45 -2.20 -1.00
CA ILE A 224 11.94 -2.89 -2.19
C ILE A 224 10.43 -2.66 -2.27
N GLY A 225 9.89 -2.38 -3.46
CA GLY A 225 8.46 -2.20 -3.66
C GLY A 225 7.71 -3.53 -3.50
N LEU A 226 7.91 -4.45 -4.45
CA LEU A 226 7.25 -5.76 -4.50
C LEU A 226 8.30 -6.86 -4.45
N ARG A 227 8.05 -7.91 -3.66
CA ARG A 227 8.99 -9.03 -3.54
C ARG A 227 8.33 -10.40 -3.41
N PHE A 228 8.70 -11.30 -4.32
CA PHE A 228 8.77 -12.73 -4.02
C PHE A 228 10.14 -13.00 -3.41
N ASP A 229 10.15 -13.38 -2.13
CA ASP A 229 11.38 -13.54 -1.38
C ASP A 229 11.79 -14.99 -1.20
N ASN A 230 13.11 -15.18 -1.15
CA ASN A 230 13.75 -16.45 -0.91
C ASN A 230 15.11 -16.22 -0.24
N SER A 231 15.57 -17.21 0.51
CA SER A 231 16.86 -17.23 1.19
C SER A 231 18.03 -17.05 0.20
N ASN A 232 19.08 -16.38 0.68
CA ASN A 232 20.34 -16.20 -0.05
C ASN A 232 21.36 -17.31 0.27
N LEU A 233 20.90 -18.49 0.70
CA LEU A 233 21.75 -19.66 0.98
C LEU A 233 21.60 -20.70 -0.14
N PRO A 234 22.69 -21.40 -0.53
CA PRO A 234 22.62 -22.51 -1.47
C PRO A 234 21.60 -23.57 -1.03
N ASN A 235 20.96 -24.23 -2.00
CA ASN A 235 19.97 -25.31 -1.78
C ASN A 235 18.73 -24.92 -0.94
N SER A 236 18.49 -23.63 -0.72
CA SER A 236 17.26 -23.19 -0.05
C SER A 236 16.03 -23.47 -0.92
N ARG A 237 14.97 -24.00 -0.29
CA ARG A 237 13.66 -24.14 -0.94
C ARG A 237 13.17 -22.76 -1.40
N TRP A 238 12.82 -22.66 -2.68
CA TRP A 238 12.20 -21.47 -3.26
C TRP A 238 10.68 -21.61 -3.32
N GLY A 239 9.99 -20.49 -3.54
CA GLY A 239 8.55 -20.49 -3.79
C GLY A 239 8.26 -20.57 -5.28
N GLU A 240 7.04 -20.98 -5.61
CA GLU A 240 6.58 -21.15 -6.99
C GLU A 240 5.14 -20.62 -7.17
N ASN A 241 4.67 -20.50 -8.41
CA ASN A 241 3.26 -20.30 -8.79
C ASN A 241 2.57 -19.02 -8.25
N GLY A 242 3.32 -18.04 -7.76
CA GLY A 242 2.79 -16.72 -7.40
C GLY A 242 2.46 -15.85 -8.62
N SER A 243 1.45 -14.99 -8.47
CA SER A 243 1.00 -14.03 -9.49
C SER A 243 1.17 -12.59 -9.00
N MET A 244 1.95 -11.78 -9.72
CA MET A 244 2.16 -10.36 -9.46
C MET A 244 1.91 -9.58 -10.75
N HIS A 245 0.77 -8.87 -10.83
CA HIS A 245 0.35 -8.22 -12.07
C HIS A 245 -0.35 -6.89 -11.90
N HIS A 246 -0.31 -6.02 -12.92
CA HIS A 246 -1.01 -4.73 -12.90
C HIS A 246 -0.68 -3.85 -11.69
N ASN A 247 0.54 -3.97 -11.13
CA ASN A 247 1.00 -3.09 -10.06
C ASN A 247 1.82 -1.94 -10.66
N VAL A 248 1.84 -0.80 -9.95
CA VAL A 248 2.73 0.33 -10.25
C VAL A 248 3.72 0.50 -9.10
N ALA A 249 5.01 0.48 -9.42
CA ALA A 249 6.10 0.68 -8.46
C ALA A 249 7.02 1.82 -8.90
N TRP A 250 7.24 2.83 -8.05
CA TRP A 250 8.17 3.91 -8.40
C TRP A 250 8.86 4.52 -7.21
N LYS A 251 10.09 5.02 -7.39
CA LYS A 251 10.88 5.62 -6.30
C LYS A 251 10.98 4.70 -5.09
N THR A 252 11.11 3.41 -5.37
CA THR A 252 11.44 2.36 -4.39
C THR A 252 12.89 1.91 -4.60
N ASP A 253 13.34 0.93 -3.82
CA ASP A 253 14.66 0.36 -4.05
C ASP A 253 14.74 -0.41 -5.38
N ARG A 254 13.70 -1.22 -5.66
CA ARG A 254 13.51 -2.12 -6.81
C ARG A 254 12.19 -2.89 -6.69
N VAL A 255 11.77 -3.57 -7.74
CA VAL A 255 10.87 -4.75 -7.67
C VAL A 255 11.70 -6.01 -7.93
N PHE A 256 11.52 -7.06 -7.10
CA PHE A 256 12.42 -8.21 -7.12
C PHE A 256 11.73 -9.55 -6.92
N PHE A 257 11.81 -10.41 -7.94
CA PHE A 257 11.19 -11.73 -7.95
C PHE A 257 12.26 -12.82 -7.86
N LYS A 258 12.07 -13.72 -6.90
CA LYS A 258 12.90 -14.90 -6.64
C LYS A 258 11.96 -16.10 -6.62
N GLY A 259 12.38 -17.24 -7.18
CA GLY A 259 11.54 -18.43 -7.22
C GLY A 259 11.55 -19.13 -8.57
N ASP A 260 10.42 -19.73 -8.93
CA ASP A 260 10.16 -20.26 -10.27
C ASP A 260 8.66 -20.33 -10.59
N LYS A 261 8.27 -20.58 -11.84
CA LYS A 261 6.88 -20.74 -12.29
C LYS A 261 5.94 -19.59 -11.88
N HIS A 262 6.48 -18.38 -11.73
CA HIS A 262 5.67 -17.21 -11.42
C HIS A 262 4.99 -16.66 -12.67
N PHE A 263 3.88 -15.97 -12.46
CA PHE A 263 3.26 -15.12 -13.48
C PHE A 263 3.50 -13.66 -13.10
N ILE A 264 4.34 -12.98 -13.88
CA ILE A 264 4.73 -11.59 -13.65
C ILE A 264 4.32 -10.81 -14.90
N TYR A 265 3.20 -10.09 -14.84
CA TYR A 265 2.66 -9.48 -16.05
C TYR A 265 1.97 -8.13 -15.88
N ASN A 266 1.98 -7.30 -16.93
CA ASN A 266 1.28 -6.01 -16.94
C ASN A 266 1.68 -5.07 -15.78
N ASN A 267 2.88 -5.20 -15.20
CA ASN A 267 3.34 -4.28 -14.16
C ASN A 267 4.08 -3.07 -14.76
N LEU A 268 4.05 -1.94 -14.06
CA LEU A 268 4.88 -0.76 -14.32
C LEU A 268 5.89 -0.57 -13.18
N SER A 269 7.17 -0.44 -13.50
CA SER A 269 8.22 -0.14 -12.53
C SER A 269 9.21 0.90 -13.06
N PHE A 270 9.45 2.00 -12.35
CA PHE A 270 10.36 3.06 -12.83
C PHE A 270 10.95 3.90 -11.70
N ASP A 271 12.00 4.67 -12.00
CA ASP A 271 12.70 5.55 -11.06
C ASP A 271 13.12 4.86 -9.74
N ASN A 272 13.35 3.55 -9.77
CA ASN A 272 13.87 2.86 -8.60
C ASN A 272 15.37 3.06 -8.50
N ARG A 273 15.88 2.98 -7.27
CA ARG A 273 17.30 3.22 -6.98
C ARG A 273 18.23 2.24 -7.70
N LEU A 274 17.82 0.97 -7.80
CA LEU A 274 18.56 -0.08 -8.50
C LEU A 274 17.90 -0.42 -9.84
N ASN A 275 17.98 -1.66 -10.32
CA ASN A 275 17.16 -2.08 -11.46
C ASN A 275 15.68 -2.07 -11.08
N ASP A 276 14.82 -1.65 -12.00
CA ASP A 276 13.42 -1.36 -11.69
C ASP A 276 12.60 -2.64 -11.54
N LEU A 277 12.76 -3.58 -12.47
CA LEU A 277 12.11 -4.89 -12.46
C LEU A 277 13.17 -5.98 -12.60
N ILE A 278 13.26 -6.84 -11.58
CA ILE A 278 14.25 -7.91 -11.53
C ILE A 278 13.58 -9.26 -11.33
N VAL A 279 13.86 -10.19 -12.24
CA VAL A 279 13.59 -11.63 -12.05
C VAL A 279 14.93 -12.31 -11.87
N SER A 280 15.22 -12.86 -10.68
CA SER A 280 16.58 -13.33 -10.37
C SER A 280 17.05 -14.42 -11.34
N SER A 281 18.19 -14.19 -11.98
CA SER A 281 18.95 -15.17 -12.78
C SER A 281 19.97 -15.96 -11.96
N LYS A 282 20.06 -15.69 -10.65
CA LYS A 282 21.08 -16.30 -9.79
C LYS A 282 20.64 -17.70 -9.37
N VAL A 283 21.00 -18.73 -10.12
CA VAL A 283 20.53 -20.10 -9.84
C VAL A 283 21.06 -20.68 -8.52
N SER A 284 22.28 -20.31 -8.13
CA SER A 284 22.91 -20.87 -6.92
C SER A 284 22.22 -20.43 -5.62
N ILE A 285 21.50 -19.31 -5.63
CA ILE A 285 20.76 -18.76 -4.49
C ILE A 285 19.58 -17.95 -5.04
N GLN A 286 18.38 -18.00 -4.45
CA GLN A 286 17.21 -17.21 -4.88
C GLN A 286 16.30 -17.82 -5.97
N GLY A 287 16.49 -19.09 -6.35
CA GLY A 287 15.61 -19.78 -7.31
C GLY A 287 16.09 -19.68 -8.75
N ARG A 288 15.40 -20.40 -9.65
CA ARG A 288 15.83 -20.60 -11.05
C ARG A 288 15.12 -19.69 -12.03
N ASN A 289 13.84 -19.44 -11.81
CA ASN A 289 12.96 -18.71 -12.73
C ASN A 289 13.04 -19.24 -14.18
N TYR A 290 13.17 -20.55 -14.38
CA TYR A 290 13.25 -21.14 -15.72
C TYR A 290 11.87 -21.26 -16.40
N GLU A 291 10.82 -21.42 -15.61
CA GLU A 291 9.44 -21.56 -16.07
C GLU A 291 8.59 -20.33 -15.72
N THR A 292 9.23 -19.28 -15.17
CA THR A 292 8.55 -18.02 -14.87
C THR A 292 8.18 -17.30 -16.17
N ILE A 293 6.92 -16.88 -16.25
CA ILE A 293 6.39 -16.08 -17.36
C ILE A 293 6.48 -14.61 -16.97
N THR A 294 7.28 -13.85 -17.72
CA THR A 294 7.41 -12.40 -17.59
C THR A 294 6.92 -11.75 -18.88
N ARG A 295 5.71 -11.17 -18.88
CA ARG A 295 5.06 -10.65 -20.10
C ARG A 295 4.35 -9.32 -19.88
N ASN A 296 4.24 -8.49 -20.92
CA ASN A 296 3.44 -7.25 -20.89
C ASN A 296 3.87 -6.25 -19.81
N ASN A 297 5.06 -6.38 -19.21
CA ASN A 297 5.52 -5.43 -18.20
C ASN A 297 6.24 -4.25 -18.88
N ILE A 298 6.21 -3.08 -18.24
CA ILE A 298 6.93 -1.88 -18.65
C ILE A 298 7.87 -1.41 -17.52
N SER A 299 9.13 -1.16 -17.86
CA SER A 299 10.11 -0.63 -16.90
C SER A 299 11.31 0.00 -17.59
N ASN A 300 11.99 0.94 -16.94
CA ASN A 300 13.21 1.54 -17.49
C ASN A 300 14.38 0.55 -17.46
N LYS A 301 14.53 -0.24 -16.40
CA LYS A 301 15.67 -1.14 -16.18
C LYS A 301 15.22 -2.57 -15.85
N PHE A 302 15.01 -3.41 -16.87
CA PHE A 302 14.91 -4.87 -16.68
C PHE A 302 16.28 -5.49 -16.47
N SER A 303 16.37 -6.47 -15.55
CA SER A 303 17.57 -7.28 -15.40
C SER A 303 17.32 -8.58 -14.64
N GLY A 304 18.12 -9.59 -14.93
CA GLY A 304 18.29 -10.78 -14.11
C GLY A 304 19.08 -10.57 -12.82
N HIS A 305 19.66 -9.39 -12.60
CA HIS A 305 20.53 -9.08 -11.47
C HIS A 305 20.08 -7.80 -10.75
N ARG A 306 20.39 -7.71 -9.46
CA ARG A 306 20.00 -6.57 -8.61
C ARG A 306 20.57 -5.22 -9.04
N THR A 307 21.80 -5.20 -9.55
CA THR A 307 22.55 -3.94 -9.81
C THR A 307 23.29 -3.92 -11.15
N ARG A 308 23.29 -5.03 -11.89
CA ARG A 308 24.07 -5.16 -13.13
C ARG A 308 23.11 -5.00 -14.30
N PRO A 309 23.56 -4.52 -15.47
CA PRO A 309 22.64 -4.23 -16.57
C PRO A 309 22.02 -5.51 -17.14
N GLY A 310 20.81 -5.38 -17.68
CA GLY A 310 20.06 -6.49 -18.27
C GLY A 310 20.73 -7.15 -19.48
N LYS A 311 21.59 -6.41 -20.21
CA LYS A 311 22.35 -6.97 -21.33
C LYS A 311 23.31 -8.10 -20.93
N ASP A 312 23.93 -7.97 -19.76
CA ASP A 312 24.90 -8.94 -19.24
C ASP A 312 24.22 -9.99 -18.35
N TYR A 313 23.06 -9.64 -17.80
CA TYR A 313 22.23 -10.48 -16.95
C TYR A 313 20.78 -10.41 -17.47
N PRO A 314 20.44 -11.17 -18.52
CA PRO A 314 19.07 -11.19 -19.03
C PRO A 314 18.10 -11.74 -17.99
N VAL A 315 16.84 -11.34 -18.10
CA VAL A 315 15.74 -11.92 -17.32
C VAL A 315 15.58 -13.39 -17.78
N PRO A 316 15.60 -14.37 -16.86
CA PRO A 316 15.44 -15.78 -17.21
C PRO A 316 13.96 -16.16 -17.44
N GLY A 317 13.74 -17.36 -17.98
CA GLY A 317 12.42 -17.93 -18.15
C GLY A 317 11.78 -17.58 -19.49
N ILE A 318 10.45 -17.49 -19.51
CA ILE A 318 9.67 -17.14 -20.69
C ILE A 318 9.45 -15.63 -20.66
N VAL A 319 10.20 -14.90 -21.48
CA VAL A 319 10.26 -13.44 -21.48
C VAL A 319 9.93 -12.92 -22.87
N ASP A 320 8.75 -12.32 -23.03
CA ASP A 320 8.31 -11.73 -24.30
C ASP A 320 7.31 -10.58 -24.04
N HIS A 321 7.05 -9.75 -25.05
CA HIS A 321 6.10 -8.63 -24.99
C HIS A 321 6.29 -7.67 -23.80
N ASN A 322 7.52 -7.50 -23.30
CA ASN A 322 7.83 -6.50 -22.28
C ASN A 322 8.44 -5.26 -22.95
N TRP A 323 8.12 -4.09 -22.42
CA TRP A 323 8.79 -2.84 -22.77
C TRP A 323 9.90 -2.54 -21.77
N SER A 324 11.13 -2.40 -22.26
CA SER A 324 12.29 -2.14 -21.41
C SER A 324 13.17 -1.01 -21.93
N GLY A 325 13.23 0.08 -21.17
CA GLY A 325 13.93 1.29 -21.56
C GLY A 325 15.42 1.09 -21.83
N ASN A 326 16.10 0.28 -21.01
CA ASN A 326 17.53 -0.01 -21.17
C ASN A 326 17.89 -0.80 -22.44
N PHE A 327 16.97 -1.58 -23.01
CA PHE A 327 17.17 -2.28 -24.29
C PHE A 327 16.77 -1.42 -25.48
N LYS A 328 15.82 -0.49 -25.28
CA LYS A 328 15.35 0.45 -26.29
C LYS A 328 16.11 1.79 -26.32
N ASN A 329 17.01 2.01 -25.35
CA ASN A 329 17.66 3.29 -25.11
C ASN A 329 16.64 4.44 -24.99
N ALA A 330 15.57 4.21 -24.21
CA ALA A 330 14.45 5.12 -24.02
C ALA A 330 13.99 5.14 -22.55
N ASP A 331 13.17 6.14 -22.19
CA ASP A 331 12.54 6.24 -20.87
C ASP A 331 11.02 5.97 -20.99
N ILE A 332 10.41 5.34 -19.99
CA ILE A 332 8.96 5.06 -19.93
C ILE A 332 8.10 6.31 -20.19
N ARG A 333 8.59 7.52 -19.87
CA ARG A 333 7.92 8.79 -20.16
C ARG A 333 7.72 9.03 -21.65
N SER A 334 8.47 8.34 -22.51
CA SER A 334 8.24 8.36 -23.95
C SER A 334 7.00 7.55 -24.35
N GLN A 335 6.46 6.70 -23.49
CA GLN A 335 5.34 5.79 -23.79
C GLN A 335 4.07 6.07 -22.98
N LEU A 336 4.22 6.66 -21.79
CA LEU A 336 3.10 6.93 -20.88
C LEU A 336 2.57 8.36 -20.99
N ARG A 337 1.31 8.55 -20.60
CA ARG A 337 0.59 9.82 -20.74
C ARG A 337 1.16 10.90 -19.82
N ASP A 338 1.26 10.69 -18.52
CA ASP A 338 1.88 11.64 -17.59
C ASP A 338 2.31 10.97 -16.27
N PRO A 339 3.31 10.06 -16.31
CA PRO A 339 3.65 9.22 -15.16
C PRO A 339 4.20 10.01 -13.97
N ASP A 340 4.78 11.20 -14.19
CA ASP A 340 5.24 12.09 -13.12
C ASP A 340 4.07 12.75 -12.37
N ASN A 341 2.90 12.80 -13.00
CA ASN A 341 1.65 13.30 -12.43
C ASN A 341 0.61 12.18 -12.23
N LEU A 342 1.07 10.93 -12.09
CA LEU A 342 0.24 9.75 -11.77
C LEU A 342 -0.79 9.36 -12.85
N ASP A 343 -0.61 9.75 -14.12
CA ASP A 343 -1.36 9.19 -15.25
C ASP A 343 -0.49 8.16 -15.98
N PHE A 344 -0.72 6.89 -15.63
CA PHE A 344 0.07 5.75 -16.09
C PHE A 344 -0.51 5.07 -17.33
N ARG A 345 -1.54 5.64 -17.97
CA ARG A 345 -2.05 5.13 -19.24
C ARG A 345 -1.00 5.31 -20.35
N PRO A 346 -0.98 4.47 -21.38
CA PRO A 346 -0.22 4.76 -22.59
C PRO A 346 -0.64 6.12 -23.17
N LYS A 347 0.30 6.84 -23.78
CA LYS A 347 -0.02 8.05 -24.55
C LYS A 347 -0.50 7.68 -25.95
N LYS A 348 -1.10 8.64 -26.65
CA LYS A 348 -1.44 8.47 -28.07
C LYS A 348 -0.18 8.07 -28.87
N ASP A 349 -0.34 7.10 -29.76
CA ASP A 349 0.72 6.56 -30.64
C ASP A 349 1.86 5.86 -29.86
N SER A 350 1.60 5.49 -28.60
CA SER A 350 2.51 4.65 -27.80
C SER A 350 2.64 3.26 -28.40
N GLU A 351 3.85 2.70 -28.38
CA GLU A 351 4.09 1.33 -28.85
C GLU A 351 3.55 0.26 -27.90
N LEU A 352 3.05 0.67 -26.73
CA LEU A 352 2.43 -0.23 -25.76
C LEU A 352 1.03 -0.68 -26.20
N ILE A 353 0.37 0.11 -27.04
CA ILE A 353 -1.04 -0.06 -27.42
C ILE A 353 -1.20 -1.32 -28.27
N ASP A 354 -2.10 -2.22 -27.90
CA ASP A 354 -2.41 -3.47 -28.62
C ASP A 354 -1.17 -4.36 -28.89
N ASN A 355 -0.11 -4.24 -28.09
CA ASN A 355 1.18 -4.93 -28.30
C ASN A 355 1.53 -5.92 -27.18
N GLY A 356 0.66 -6.11 -26.20
CA GLY A 356 0.78 -7.17 -25.20
C GLY A 356 0.29 -8.52 -25.72
N ALA A 357 0.73 -9.59 -25.07
CA ALA A 357 0.31 -10.95 -25.33
C ALA A 357 -0.83 -11.39 -24.41
N LEU A 358 -1.73 -12.23 -24.93
CA LEU A 358 -2.59 -13.05 -24.08
C LEU A 358 -1.74 -14.08 -23.31
N ILE A 359 -2.15 -14.37 -22.09
CA ILE A 359 -1.47 -15.35 -21.22
C ILE A 359 -2.45 -16.47 -20.94
N GLU A 360 -2.11 -17.68 -21.36
CA GLU A 360 -2.94 -18.86 -21.15
C GLU A 360 -3.28 -19.05 -19.65
N GLY A 361 -4.56 -19.32 -19.36
CA GLY A 361 -5.04 -19.49 -17.99
C GLY A 361 -5.10 -18.19 -17.17
N LYS A 362 -4.89 -17.01 -17.78
CA LYS A 362 -5.08 -15.70 -17.14
C LYS A 362 -6.13 -14.89 -17.86
N GLU A 363 -7.08 -14.36 -17.10
CA GLU A 363 -8.03 -13.37 -17.60
C GLU A 363 -7.37 -11.99 -17.54
N ILE A 364 -7.16 -11.40 -18.72
CA ILE A 364 -6.69 -10.03 -18.89
C ILE A 364 -7.79 -9.30 -19.64
N LEU A 365 -8.41 -8.31 -18.98
CA LEU A 365 -9.37 -7.42 -19.63
C LEU A 365 -8.59 -6.36 -20.38
N TYR A 366 -8.96 -6.10 -21.63
CA TYR A 366 -8.30 -5.12 -22.49
C TYR A 366 -9.26 -4.42 -23.44
N LEU A 367 -8.81 -3.32 -24.02
CA LEU A 367 -9.51 -2.58 -25.07
C LEU A 367 -8.70 -2.66 -26.36
N GLY A 368 -9.40 -2.84 -27.49
CA GLY A 368 -8.74 -2.94 -28.80
C GLY A 368 -8.56 -4.38 -29.25
N LYS A 369 -7.43 -4.67 -29.90
CA LYS A 369 -7.10 -5.95 -30.53
C LYS A 369 -6.33 -6.90 -29.60
N ALA A 370 -5.58 -6.36 -28.65
CA ALA A 370 -4.75 -7.12 -27.70
C ALA A 370 -4.56 -6.29 -26.41
N PRO A 371 -4.14 -6.89 -25.29
CA PRO A 371 -3.82 -6.11 -24.10
C PRO A 371 -2.70 -5.12 -24.37
N ASP A 372 -2.74 -3.97 -23.72
CA ASP A 372 -1.62 -3.04 -23.73
C ASP A 372 -0.49 -3.57 -22.84
N ILE A 373 0.75 -3.18 -23.18
CA ILE A 373 1.89 -3.44 -22.30
C ILE A 373 1.82 -2.47 -21.12
N GLY A 374 1.51 -3.00 -19.93
CA GLY A 374 1.50 -2.28 -18.67
C GLY A 374 0.18 -2.41 -17.91
N PRO A 375 0.03 -1.67 -16.80
CA PRO A 375 -1.09 -1.84 -15.88
C PRO A 375 -2.42 -1.20 -16.31
N TYR A 376 -2.39 -0.35 -17.34
CA TYR A 376 -3.50 0.46 -17.78
C TYR A 376 -3.61 0.43 -19.30
N GLU A 377 -4.85 0.41 -19.79
CA GLU A 377 -5.19 0.38 -21.20
C GLU A 377 -5.35 1.81 -21.75
N PHE A 378 -4.95 2.01 -22.99
CA PHE A 378 -5.18 3.23 -23.75
C PHE A 378 -6.66 3.40 -24.06
N GLY A 379 -7.18 4.60 -23.81
CA GLY A 379 -8.57 4.91 -24.07
C GLY A 379 -9.56 4.32 -23.05
N ASP A 380 -9.10 3.58 -22.03
CA ASP A 380 -9.99 3.14 -20.96
C ASP A 380 -10.52 4.34 -20.18
N ILE A 381 -11.84 4.32 -20.04
CA ILE A 381 -12.61 5.30 -19.28
C ILE A 381 -12.62 4.94 -17.78
N ASN A 382 -12.19 3.74 -17.43
CA ASN A 382 -11.94 3.32 -16.06
C ASN A 382 -10.44 3.31 -15.85
N TYR A 383 -9.98 4.15 -14.96
CA TYR A 383 -8.67 4.04 -14.38
C TYR A 383 -8.87 3.58 -12.93
N TRP A 384 -7.89 2.94 -12.33
CA TRP A 384 -8.02 2.51 -10.95
C TRP A 384 -7.00 3.28 -10.13
N ILE A 385 -7.48 3.88 -9.05
CA ILE A 385 -6.65 4.54 -8.05
C ILE A 385 -6.77 3.72 -6.75
N PRO A 386 -5.65 3.18 -6.24
CA PRO A 386 -5.65 2.39 -5.02
C PRO A 386 -5.59 3.27 -3.77
N GLY A 387 -5.83 2.63 -2.63
CA GLY A 387 -5.73 3.24 -1.30
C GLY A 387 -7.06 3.39 -0.57
N PHE A 388 -6.95 3.90 0.65
CA PHE A 388 -8.03 4.22 1.56
C PHE A 388 -8.99 5.24 0.96
N GLN A 389 -10.27 4.90 0.93
CA GLN A 389 -11.34 5.83 0.62
C GLN A 389 -11.84 6.44 1.93
N ASP A 390 -11.67 7.75 2.12
CA ASP A 390 -12.23 8.49 3.25
C ASP A 390 -13.66 8.95 2.94
N LYS A 391 -14.29 9.68 3.86
CA LYS A 391 -15.58 10.36 3.67
C LYS A 391 -15.60 11.41 2.55
N ILE A 392 -14.42 11.80 2.06
CA ILE A 392 -14.22 12.72 0.94
C ILE A 392 -13.33 12.08 -0.14
N ALA A 393 -13.41 12.57 -1.37
CA ALA A 393 -12.49 12.13 -2.42
C ALA A 393 -11.05 12.50 -2.08
N SER A 394 -10.11 11.74 -2.61
CA SER A 394 -8.68 11.90 -2.34
C SER A 394 -7.84 11.46 -3.55
N THR A 395 -6.52 11.50 -3.40
CA THR A 395 -5.55 11.06 -4.43
C THR A 395 -5.89 11.63 -5.81
N PRO A 396 -5.91 12.97 -5.97
CA PRO A 396 -6.15 13.57 -7.26
C PRO A 396 -5.03 13.17 -8.23
N VAL A 397 -5.40 12.96 -9.47
CA VAL A 397 -4.50 12.78 -10.62
C VAL A 397 -4.90 13.87 -11.61
N PRO A 398 -4.03 14.86 -11.88
CA PRO A 398 -2.72 15.11 -11.28
C PRO A 398 -2.74 15.37 -9.76
N PRO A 399 -1.64 15.10 -9.02
CA PRO A 399 -1.53 15.45 -7.61
C PRO A 399 -1.75 16.93 -7.35
N ASN A 400 -2.27 17.26 -6.17
CA ASN A 400 -2.36 18.65 -5.73
C ASN A 400 -0.97 19.32 -5.76
N GLU A 401 -0.92 20.61 -6.10
CA GLU A 401 0.30 21.43 -6.22
C GLU A 401 1.28 21.00 -7.33
N SER A 402 0.88 20.11 -8.24
CA SER A 402 1.70 19.72 -9.39
C SER A 402 2.03 20.91 -10.29
N LYS A 403 3.32 21.07 -10.63
CA LYS A 403 3.83 22.20 -11.44
C LYS A 403 4.11 21.86 -12.89
N THR A 404 4.10 20.56 -13.22
CA THR A 404 4.51 20.01 -14.52
C THR A 404 3.35 19.32 -15.23
N VAL A 405 2.11 19.64 -14.84
CA VAL A 405 0.90 19.04 -15.41
C VAL A 405 0.77 19.41 -16.89
N LYS A 406 0.46 18.41 -17.73
CA LYS A 406 0.18 18.64 -19.15
C LYS A 406 -1.11 19.45 -19.34
N THR A 407 -1.13 20.32 -20.36
CA THR A 407 -2.30 21.17 -20.64
C THR A 407 -3.53 20.40 -21.10
N ASP A 408 -3.37 19.14 -21.52
CA ASP A 408 -4.45 18.22 -21.90
C ASP A 408 -4.64 17.09 -20.87
N ALA A 409 -4.20 17.29 -19.63
CA ALA A 409 -4.38 16.31 -18.56
C ALA A 409 -5.87 16.08 -18.26
N ASP A 410 -6.21 14.83 -17.95
CA ASP A 410 -7.51 14.48 -17.42
C ASP A 410 -7.49 14.62 -15.90
N LEU A 411 -8.55 15.19 -15.34
CA LEU A 411 -8.77 15.16 -13.90
C LEU A 411 -9.37 13.82 -13.47
N MET A 412 -8.74 13.21 -12.48
CA MET A 412 -9.18 11.96 -11.87
C MET A 412 -8.98 11.96 -10.36
N TRP A 413 -9.71 11.10 -9.65
CA TRP A 413 -9.63 11.03 -8.19
C TRP A 413 -10.05 9.67 -7.65
N LEU A 414 -9.52 9.32 -6.47
CA LEU A 414 -10.06 8.25 -5.65
C LEU A 414 -11.38 8.73 -5.04
N LYS A 415 -12.49 8.08 -5.41
CA LYS A 415 -13.82 8.36 -4.83
C LYS A 415 -13.83 8.18 -3.31
N ALA A 416 -14.69 8.96 -2.66
CA ALA A 416 -15.03 8.77 -1.25
C ALA A 416 -15.65 7.38 -1.01
N TYR A 417 -15.51 6.89 0.21
CA TYR A 417 -16.04 5.59 0.63
C TYR A 417 -17.55 5.53 0.42
N LYS A 418 -18.00 4.46 -0.26
CA LYS A 418 -19.42 4.23 -0.62
C LYS A 418 -20.07 5.33 -1.48
N ALA A 419 -19.31 6.24 -2.07
CA ALA A 419 -19.87 7.27 -2.94
C ALA A 419 -20.15 6.72 -4.35
N ASP A 420 -21.39 6.88 -4.81
CA ASP A 420 -21.77 6.54 -6.19
C ASP A 420 -21.32 7.62 -7.18
N THR A 421 -21.42 8.90 -6.77
CA THR A 421 -21.14 10.06 -7.60
C THR A 421 -20.22 11.07 -6.89
N SER A 422 -19.72 12.04 -7.66
CA SER A 422 -18.89 13.14 -7.16
C SER A 422 -19.36 14.46 -7.76
N ASP A 423 -19.53 15.48 -6.93
CA ASP A 423 -19.77 16.85 -7.39
C ASP A 423 -18.41 17.48 -7.70
N ILE A 424 -18.27 18.05 -8.90
CA ILE A 424 -16.98 18.60 -9.34
C ILE A 424 -17.01 20.12 -9.21
N TYR A 425 -16.02 20.67 -8.51
CA TYR A 425 -15.81 22.10 -8.39
C TYR A 425 -14.42 22.44 -8.95
N PHE A 426 -14.37 23.44 -9.82
CA PHE A 426 -13.15 23.84 -10.52
C PHE A 426 -13.12 25.36 -10.75
N GLY A 427 -12.02 26.00 -10.38
CA GLY A 427 -11.80 27.44 -10.54
C GLY A 427 -10.33 27.79 -10.29
N GLU A 428 -9.93 29.03 -10.62
CA GLU A 428 -8.55 29.48 -10.50
C GLU A 428 -8.21 29.99 -9.09
N ASP A 429 -9.22 30.38 -8.30
CA ASP A 429 -9.06 30.87 -6.93
C ASP A 429 -9.47 29.80 -5.90
N PHE A 430 -8.58 29.52 -4.95
CA PHE A 430 -8.80 28.51 -3.91
C PHE A 430 -10.02 28.80 -3.04
N ASN A 431 -10.21 30.06 -2.62
CA ASN A 431 -11.30 30.41 -1.71
C ASN A 431 -12.65 30.36 -2.43
N ASN A 432 -12.70 30.69 -3.71
CA ASN A 432 -13.91 30.54 -4.51
C ASN A 432 -14.33 29.07 -4.63
N VAL A 433 -13.40 28.17 -4.97
CA VAL A 433 -13.71 26.73 -5.06
C VAL A 433 -14.05 26.15 -3.68
N LYS A 434 -13.34 26.57 -2.62
CA LYS A 434 -13.58 26.09 -1.24
C LYS A 434 -14.96 26.45 -0.72
N ASN A 435 -15.47 27.62 -1.10
CA ASN A 435 -16.76 28.11 -0.64
C ASN A 435 -17.87 27.90 -1.70
N ALA A 436 -17.58 27.16 -2.77
CA ALA A 436 -18.50 26.94 -3.87
C ALA A 436 -19.70 26.09 -3.44
N SER A 437 -20.84 26.35 -4.06
CA SER A 437 -22.05 25.56 -3.98
C SER A 437 -22.48 25.12 -5.37
N LYS A 438 -23.55 24.32 -5.48
CA LYS A 438 -24.10 23.92 -6.78
C LYS A 438 -24.60 25.09 -7.65
N ASN A 439 -24.74 26.27 -7.05
CA ASN A 439 -25.12 27.50 -7.75
C ASN A 439 -23.91 28.37 -8.12
N SER A 440 -22.71 28.01 -7.67
CA SER A 440 -21.48 28.76 -7.94
C SER A 440 -20.94 28.44 -9.33
N PRO A 441 -20.29 29.39 -10.02
CA PRO A 441 -19.72 29.17 -11.35
C PRO A 441 -18.63 28.07 -11.36
N GLU A 442 -18.05 27.77 -10.20
CA GLU A 442 -17.07 26.70 -10.02
C GLU A 442 -17.69 25.30 -10.16
N TYR A 443 -19.00 25.12 -9.95
CA TYR A 443 -19.64 23.81 -10.07
C TYR A 443 -19.70 23.35 -11.52
N LYS A 444 -19.10 22.19 -11.82
CA LYS A 444 -18.99 21.60 -13.16
C LYS A 444 -19.88 20.38 -13.37
N GLY A 445 -20.79 20.12 -12.44
CA GLY A 445 -21.75 19.03 -12.51
C GLY A 445 -21.42 17.83 -11.63
N ASN A 446 -22.28 16.83 -11.70
CA ASN A 446 -22.18 15.59 -10.95
C ASN A 446 -21.70 14.46 -11.85
N GLN A 447 -20.68 13.72 -11.41
CA GLN A 447 -20.05 12.64 -12.17
C GLN A 447 -20.24 11.29 -11.49
N LYS A 448 -20.75 10.30 -12.24
CA LYS A 448 -20.82 8.91 -11.81
C LYS A 448 -19.50 8.16 -11.96
N LYS A 449 -18.59 8.63 -12.81
CA LYS A 449 -17.31 7.97 -13.09
C LYS A 449 -16.17 8.70 -12.37
N GLN A 450 -15.11 7.97 -12.02
CA GLN A 450 -13.88 8.50 -11.41
C GLN A 450 -13.03 9.31 -12.42
N TYR A 451 -13.43 9.30 -13.70
CA TYR A 451 -12.70 9.84 -14.83
C TYR A 451 -13.68 10.54 -15.77
N LEU A 452 -13.67 11.87 -15.77
CA LEU A 452 -13.75 12.73 -16.96
C LEU A 452 -13.97 14.19 -16.52
N PHE A 453 -12.88 14.95 -16.52
CA PHE A 453 -12.96 16.37 -16.87
C PHE A 453 -11.71 16.71 -17.68
N SER A 454 -11.85 16.71 -19.01
CA SER A 454 -10.81 17.21 -19.90
C SER A 454 -10.97 18.72 -20.01
N TRP A 455 -10.05 19.47 -19.43
CA TRP A 455 -10.08 20.94 -19.53
C TRP A 455 -8.70 21.47 -19.88
N LYS A 456 -8.64 22.20 -21.01
CA LYS A 456 -7.40 22.77 -21.53
C LYS A 456 -7.09 24.06 -20.79
N THR A 457 -6.29 24.02 -19.73
CA THR A 457 -5.75 25.25 -19.10
C THR A 457 -4.24 25.22 -18.97
N LYS A 458 -3.66 26.43 -18.95
CA LYS A 458 -2.22 26.65 -18.73
C LYS A 458 -1.85 26.68 -17.24
N HIS A 459 -2.83 26.63 -16.32
CA HIS A 459 -2.60 26.85 -14.89
C HIS A 459 -3.54 25.97 -14.04
N TRP A 460 -3.07 24.79 -13.63
CA TRP A 460 -3.71 23.99 -12.58
C TRP A 460 -3.33 24.57 -11.22
N LYS A 461 -3.98 25.65 -10.81
CA LYS A 461 -3.91 26.15 -9.43
C LYS A 461 -5.30 26.02 -8.83
N ASN A 462 -5.38 25.23 -7.75
CA ASN A 462 -6.50 25.16 -6.81
C ASN A 462 -7.68 24.26 -7.22
N LEU A 463 -7.51 22.95 -7.04
CA LEU A 463 -8.61 21.98 -7.12
C LEU A 463 -9.12 21.62 -5.71
N LEU A 464 -10.43 21.75 -5.47
CA LEU A 464 -11.11 21.18 -4.32
C LEU A 464 -12.27 20.30 -4.80
N LEU A 465 -12.30 19.07 -4.31
CA LEU A 465 -13.34 18.08 -4.60
C LEU A 465 -14.21 17.92 -3.34
N GLU A 466 -15.43 18.45 -3.36
CA GLU A 466 -16.42 18.21 -2.30
C GLU A 466 -17.44 17.15 -2.74
N ASN A 467 -17.64 16.12 -1.92
CA ASN A 467 -18.60 15.04 -2.21
C ASN A 467 -19.76 15.02 -1.22
N ARG A 468 -20.96 14.68 -1.70
CA ARG A 468 -22.13 14.38 -0.87
C ARG A 468 -22.47 12.90 -0.83
N TRP A 469 -23.08 12.53 0.29
CA TRP A 469 -23.61 11.22 0.63
C TRP A 469 -25.09 11.18 0.21
N ASN A 470 -25.48 10.27 -0.68
CA ASN A 470 -26.90 9.95 -0.83
C ASN A 470 -27.25 8.90 0.23
N ASN A 471 -27.70 9.35 1.40
CA ASN A 471 -28.50 8.48 2.25
C ASN A 471 -29.87 8.30 1.58
N GLN A 472 -29.97 7.30 0.71
CA GLN A 472 -31.24 6.69 0.33
C GLN A 472 -31.18 5.19 0.55
N LYS A 473 -31.23 4.79 1.83
CA LYS A 473 -32.23 3.89 2.44
C LYS A 473 -31.74 3.41 3.79
#